data_AF-A0A7S0FY61-F1
#
_entry.id   AF-A0A7S0FY61-F1
#
_cell.length_a   1.000
_cell.length_b   1.000
_cell.length_c   1.000
_cell.angle_alpha   90.00
_cell.angle_beta   90.00
_cell.angle_gamma   90.00
#
_symmetry.space_group_name_H-M   'P 1'
#
loop_
_entity.id
_entity.type
_entity.pdbx_description
1 polymer ?
#
loop_
_entity_poly.entity_id
_entity_poly.type
_entity_poly.pdbx_seq_one_letter_code
_entity_poly.pdbx_strand_id
1 'polypeptide(L)'
;GALGAWQPAGQEAGSGPAPVVGQPTAWPAREEPLAGSPALRLNAAQDPAEPDDPPIPSLDALLQGLSDADNAELEDLDRRCEVCGVERETLEDQSPGTLCKLLDEIERLDTMTALKLHKAYEDLGYAIDFTVSRETLLARVRDALIWKEMHLSALRVVCRDLGMYAGKDLHTRSDVLQLLADATWEAMGIPVRRFAGIDVARDVL
;
A
#
# COMPACT_ATOMS: atom_id res chain seq x y z
N GLY A 1 -10.58 48.37 25.03
CA GLY A 1 -11.64 48.39 24.00
C GLY A 1 -10.99 48.41 22.64
N ALA A 2 -11.44 47.73 21.61
CA ALA A 2 -12.65 46.97 21.33
C ALA A 2 -12.23 45.83 20.38
N LEU A 3 -12.56 44.56 20.59
CA LEU A 3 -13.80 43.87 20.18
C LEU A 3 -14.41 44.37 18.85
N GLY A 4 -14.18 43.62 17.78
CA GLY A 4 -14.96 43.62 16.54
C GLY A 4 -14.77 42.25 15.89
N ALA A 5 -15.67 41.29 16.13
CA ALA A 5 -16.98 41.10 15.49
C ALA A 5 -16.87 40.15 14.29
N TRP A 6 -17.22 38.90 14.57
CA TRP A 6 -17.59 37.86 13.60
C TRP A 6 -18.92 38.20 12.93
N GLN A 7 -19.06 37.87 11.63
CA GLN A 7 -20.32 37.38 11.07
C GLN A 7 -20.11 36.64 9.73
N PRO A 8 -20.85 35.54 9.49
CA PRO A 8 -20.75 34.70 8.28
C PRO A 8 -21.81 35.08 7.24
N ALA A 9 -21.54 34.80 5.96
CA ALA A 9 -22.52 34.94 4.89
C ALA A 9 -22.44 33.75 3.91
N GLY A 10 -23.60 33.20 3.55
CA GLY A 10 -23.79 32.53 2.27
C GLY A 10 -24.05 31.03 2.30
N GLN A 11 -25.26 30.64 2.74
CA GLN A 11 -25.86 29.34 2.50
C GLN A 11 -27.04 29.54 1.57
N GLU A 12 -27.00 29.07 0.31
CA GLU A 12 -28.14 28.72 -0.55
C GLU A 12 -27.64 27.72 -1.60
N ALA A 13 -28.04 26.45 -1.51
CA ALA A 13 -29.24 25.86 -2.11
C ALA A 13 -28.98 25.37 -3.55
N GLY A 14 -28.59 24.10 -3.67
CA GLY A 14 -28.49 23.40 -4.94
C GLY A 14 -28.47 21.90 -4.72
N SER A 15 -29.64 21.26 -4.75
CA SER A 15 -29.70 19.80 -4.87
C SER A 15 -30.97 19.40 -5.62
N GLY A 16 -30.79 19.14 -6.92
CA GLY A 16 -31.77 18.50 -7.79
C GLY A 16 -31.83 16.98 -7.59
N PRO A 17 -32.79 16.30 -8.24
CA PRO A 17 -33.30 15.00 -7.82
C PRO A 17 -32.59 13.78 -8.41
N ALA A 18 -32.57 12.72 -7.60
CA ALA A 18 -32.63 11.27 -7.85
C ALA A 18 -32.04 10.65 -9.13
N PRO A 19 -31.27 9.55 -8.96
CA PRO A 19 -31.33 8.43 -9.88
C PRO A 19 -31.98 7.19 -9.24
N VAL A 20 -32.96 6.67 -9.98
CA VAL A 20 -33.62 5.37 -9.86
C VAL A 20 -32.60 4.23 -9.95
N VAL A 21 -32.56 3.37 -8.93
CA VAL A 21 -31.86 2.07 -8.99
C VAL A 21 -32.86 1.02 -9.41
N GLY A 22 -32.73 0.55 -10.66
CA GLY A 22 -33.41 -0.64 -11.15
C GLY A 22 -32.70 -1.89 -10.65
N GLN A 23 -33.43 -2.75 -9.93
CA GLN A 23 -33.07 -4.15 -9.74
C GLN A 23 -33.87 -5.02 -10.72
N PRO A 24 -33.17 -5.88 -11.47
CA PRO A 24 -33.69 -7.18 -11.90
C PRO A 24 -32.67 -8.28 -11.51
N THR A 25 -32.96 -9.55 -11.27
CA THR A 25 -34.15 -10.39 -11.33
C THR A 25 -33.81 -11.68 -10.58
N ALA A 26 -34.84 -12.32 -10.06
CA ALA A 26 -34.85 -13.62 -9.42
C ALA A 26 -34.14 -14.75 -10.20
N TRP A 27 -33.46 -15.62 -9.46
CA TRP A 27 -33.11 -16.98 -9.88
C TRP A 27 -34.35 -17.87 -9.76
N PRO A 28 -34.77 -18.61 -10.80
CA PRO A 28 -35.75 -19.66 -10.61
C PRO A 28 -35.08 -20.95 -10.13
N ALA A 29 -35.69 -21.53 -9.10
CA ALA A 29 -35.59 -22.93 -8.75
C ALA A 29 -35.82 -23.81 -9.98
N ARG A 30 -35.07 -24.91 -10.08
CA ARG A 30 -35.43 -26.00 -10.96
C ARG A 30 -35.38 -27.31 -10.20
N GLU A 31 -36.59 -27.83 -10.03
CA GLU A 31 -36.97 -29.09 -9.43
C GLU A 31 -36.44 -30.28 -10.24
N GLU A 32 -36.28 -31.40 -9.54
CA GLU A 32 -36.02 -32.75 -10.05
C GLU A 32 -37.11 -33.22 -11.03
N PRO A 33 -36.90 -34.33 -11.77
CA PRO A 33 -37.44 -35.57 -11.23
C PRO A 33 -36.63 -36.85 -11.51
N LEU A 34 -36.74 -37.76 -10.55
CA LEU A 34 -36.53 -39.21 -10.59
C LEU A 34 -37.21 -39.88 -11.79
N ALA A 35 -36.53 -40.86 -12.41
CA ALA A 35 -37.11 -42.15 -12.80
C ALA A 35 -36.08 -43.08 -13.48
N GLY A 36 -36.02 -44.34 -13.03
CA GLY A 36 -35.82 -45.49 -13.92
C GLY A 36 -34.51 -46.28 -13.82
N SER A 37 -34.44 -47.19 -12.84
CA SER A 37 -33.73 -48.48 -12.99
C SER A 37 -34.53 -49.41 -13.95
N PRO A 38 -34.09 -50.64 -14.36
CA PRO A 38 -32.84 -51.36 -14.08
C PRO A 38 -32.24 -52.18 -15.28
N ALA A 39 -31.07 -52.78 -15.01
CA ALA A 39 -30.65 -54.15 -15.38
C ALA A 39 -29.93 -54.46 -16.72
N LEU A 40 -28.87 -55.27 -16.53
CA LEU A 40 -28.18 -56.22 -17.43
C LEU A 40 -27.09 -55.67 -18.37
N ARG A 41 -25.82 -55.96 -18.05
CA ARG A 41 -25.12 -57.13 -18.62
C ARG A 41 -23.73 -57.33 -17.99
N LEU A 42 -23.48 -58.56 -17.53
CA LEU A 42 -22.13 -59.11 -17.35
C LEU A 42 -21.39 -59.02 -18.69
N ASN A 43 -20.26 -58.34 -18.72
CA ASN A 43 -19.20 -58.60 -19.69
C ASN A 43 -17.90 -58.75 -18.91
N ALA A 44 -17.42 -59.98 -18.86
CA ALA A 44 -16.03 -60.29 -18.58
C ALA A 44 -15.21 -59.81 -19.78
N ALA A 45 -14.38 -58.79 -19.55
CA ALA A 45 -13.31 -58.39 -20.44
C ALA A 45 -12.09 -58.04 -19.59
N GLN A 46 -11.00 -58.69 -19.94
CA GLN A 46 -9.67 -58.61 -19.37
C GLN A 46 -8.96 -57.32 -19.83
N ASP A 47 -8.06 -56.79 -18.97
CA ASP A 47 -6.95 -55.85 -19.23
C ASP A 47 -7.27 -54.34 -19.31
N PRO A 48 -6.37 -53.40 -18.89
CA PRO A 48 -4.99 -53.52 -18.38
C PRO A 48 -4.79 -52.95 -16.97
N ALA A 49 -3.56 -53.10 -16.45
CA ALA A 49 -3.00 -52.50 -15.25
C ALA A 49 -3.67 -51.18 -14.79
N GLU A 50 -4.08 -51.17 -13.52
CA GLU A 50 -4.41 -49.94 -12.80
C GLU A 50 -3.29 -48.91 -13.00
N PRO A 51 -3.62 -47.65 -13.31
CA PRO A 51 -2.64 -46.58 -13.23
C PRO A 51 -2.15 -46.53 -11.78
N ASP A 52 -0.84 -46.55 -11.58
CA ASP A 52 -0.19 -46.14 -10.33
C ASP A 52 -0.91 -44.88 -9.80
N ASP A 53 -1.82 -45.06 -8.84
CA ASP A 53 -2.35 -43.95 -8.06
C ASP A 53 -1.14 -43.34 -7.36
N PRO A 54 -0.82 -42.04 -7.62
CA PRO A 54 0.31 -41.42 -6.97
C PRO A 54 0.13 -41.58 -5.47
N PRO A 55 1.14 -42.08 -4.73
CA PRO A 55 1.01 -42.31 -3.30
C PRO A 55 0.55 -41.00 -2.67
N ILE A 56 -0.60 -41.04 -2.00
CA ILE A 56 -1.15 -39.89 -1.31
C ILE A 56 -0.02 -39.35 -0.44
N PRO A 57 0.45 -38.11 -0.68
CA PRO A 57 1.57 -37.58 0.06
C PRO A 57 1.22 -37.60 1.54
N SER A 58 2.14 -38.09 2.36
CA SER A 58 1.97 -38.12 3.81
C SER A 58 1.56 -36.74 4.31
N LEU A 59 0.75 -36.67 5.37
CA LEU A 59 0.37 -35.39 5.99
C LEU A 59 1.63 -34.58 6.35
N ASP A 60 2.69 -35.25 6.79
CA ASP A 60 4.02 -34.66 6.98
C ASP A 60 4.61 -34.07 5.69
N ALA A 61 4.50 -34.75 4.55
CA ALA A 61 4.99 -34.22 3.28
C ALA A 61 4.17 -33.00 2.79
N LEU A 62 2.87 -32.96 3.08
CA LEU A 62 2.03 -31.80 2.82
C LEU A 62 2.33 -30.63 3.77
N LEU A 63 2.55 -30.91 5.06
CA LEU A 63 2.96 -29.92 6.05
C LEU A 63 4.37 -29.38 5.77
N GLN A 64 5.30 -30.24 5.38
CA GLN A 64 6.64 -29.86 4.96
C GLN A 64 6.61 -29.01 3.69
N GLY A 65 5.79 -29.38 2.70
CA GLY A 65 5.63 -28.61 1.46
C GLY A 65 5.02 -27.22 1.67
N LEU A 66 4.11 -27.06 2.65
CA LEU A 66 3.60 -25.75 3.06
C LEU A 66 4.68 -24.93 3.79
N SER A 67 5.43 -25.56 4.70
CA SER A 67 6.55 -24.91 5.41
C SER A 67 7.67 -24.46 4.47
N ASP A 68 8.01 -25.27 3.46
CA ASP A 68 9.06 -24.94 2.50
C ASP A 68 8.60 -23.82 1.55
N ALA A 69 7.30 -23.77 1.21
CA ALA A 69 6.71 -22.68 0.44
C ALA A 69 6.69 -21.36 1.23
N ASP A 70 6.26 -21.40 2.50
CA ASP A 70 6.26 -20.23 3.38
C ASP A 70 7.69 -19.71 3.63
N ASN A 71 8.68 -20.60 3.74
CA ASN A 71 10.09 -20.21 3.87
C ASN A 71 10.64 -19.59 2.58
N ALA A 72 10.28 -20.14 1.41
CA ALA A 72 10.71 -19.60 0.12
C ALA A 72 10.14 -18.19 -0.14
N GLU A 73 8.88 -17.92 0.24
CA GLU A 73 8.30 -16.58 0.15
C GLU A 73 9.00 -15.60 1.10
N LEU A 74 9.39 -16.04 2.30
CA LEU A 74 10.10 -15.19 3.26
C LEU A 74 11.52 -14.82 2.78
N GLU A 75 12.23 -15.78 2.16
CA GLU A 75 13.56 -15.56 1.56
C GLU A 75 13.50 -14.66 0.32
N ASP A 76 12.47 -14.80 -0.52
CA ASP A 76 12.24 -13.89 -1.65
C ASP A 76 11.97 -12.46 -1.15
N LEU A 77 11.16 -12.34 -0.10
CA LEU A 77 10.87 -11.06 0.53
C LEU A 77 12.12 -10.40 1.11
N ASP A 78 13.03 -11.17 1.72
CA ASP A 78 14.32 -10.66 2.23
C ASP A 78 15.20 -10.15 1.10
N ARG A 79 15.31 -10.91 0.02
CA ARG A 79 16.07 -10.51 -1.17
C ARG A 79 15.51 -9.21 -1.78
N ARG A 80 14.18 -9.09 -1.87
CA ARG A 80 13.53 -7.87 -2.38
C ARG A 80 13.76 -6.67 -1.46
N CYS A 81 13.73 -6.87 -0.14
CA CYS A 81 14.11 -5.85 0.83
C CYS A 81 15.54 -5.35 0.61
N GLU A 82 16.51 -6.24 0.43
CA GLU A 82 17.91 -5.87 0.16
C GLU A 82 18.06 -5.08 -1.13
N VAL A 83 17.41 -5.51 -2.21
CA VAL A 83 17.45 -4.82 -3.52
C VAL A 83 16.79 -3.44 -3.46
N CYS A 84 15.72 -3.30 -2.69
CA CYS A 84 15.01 -2.05 -2.53
C CYS A 84 15.62 -1.12 -1.46
N GLY A 85 16.63 -1.59 -0.72
CA GLY A 85 17.26 -0.84 0.38
C GLY A 85 16.34 -0.66 1.59
N VAL A 86 15.40 -1.57 1.81
CA VAL A 86 14.45 -1.54 2.91
C VAL A 86 14.98 -2.41 4.05
N GLU A 87 15.35 -1.82 5.18
CA GLU A 87 15.75 -2.59 6.37
C GLU A 87 14.53 -3.23 7.02
N ARG A 88 14.46 -4.56 7.02
CA ARG A 88 13.36 -5.31 7.66
C ARG A 88 13.27 -5.01 9.17
N GLU A 89 14.40 -4.77 9.82
CA GLU A 89 14.47 -4.42 11.25
C GLU A 89 13.73 -3.09 11.57
N THR A 90 13.74 -2.10 10.67
CA THR A 90 13.01 -0.85 10.91
C THR A 90 11.51 -0.97 10.68
N LEU A 91 11.05 -2.11 10.14
CA LEU A 91 9.66 -2.43 9.85
C LEU A 91 9.12 -3.58 10.73
N GLU A 92 9.82 -4.01 11.79
CA GLU A 92 9.61 -5.27 12.54
C GLU A 92 8.16 -5.66 12.93
N ASP A 93 7.22 -4.72 13.09
CA ASP A 93 5.80 -5.03 13.35
C ASP A 93 4.88 -5.04 12.11
N GLN A 94 5.41 -4.83 10.91
CA GLN A 94 4.64 -4.83 9.66
C GLN A 94 4.37 -6.26 9.21
N SER A 95 3.11 -6.57 8.90
CA SER A 95 2.77 -7.87 8.31
C SER A 95 3.56 -8.08 7.01
N PRO A 96 3.99 -9.32 6.69
CA PRO A 96 4.70 -9.60 5.44
C PRO A 96 3.91 -9.13 4.21
N GLY A 97 2.57 -9.17 4.28
CA GLY A 97 1.70 -8.64 3.23
C GLY A 97 1.76 -7.12 3.04
N THR A 98 2.08 -6.32 4.06
CA THR A 98 2.31 -4.87 3.87
C THR A 98 3.68 -4.63 3.25
N LEU A 99 4.69 -5.40 3.66
CA LEU A 99 6.04 -5.32 3.11
C LEU A 99 6.05 -5.71 1.62
N CYS A 100 5.35 -6.77 1.22
CA CYS A 100 5.16 -7.13 -0.19
C CYS A 100 4.54 -5.97 -0.98
N LYS A 101 3.48 -5.35 -0.46
CA LYS A 101 2.81 -4.22 -1.13
C LYS A 101 3.74 -3.00 -1.28
N LEU A 102 4.56 -2.71 -0.27
CA LEU A 102 5.54 -1.64 -0.33
C LEU A 102 6.58 -1.91 -1.43
N LEU A 103 7.09 -3.14 -1.49
CA LEU A 103 8.08 -3.55 -2.49
C LEU A 103 7.49 -3.55 -3.91
N ASP A 104 6.26 -4.07 -4.09
CA ASP A 104 5.54 -4.01 -5.36
C ASP A 104 5.33 -2.56 -5.81
N GLU A 105 5.03 -1.66 -4.87
CA GLU A 105 4.88 -0.24 -5.16
C GLU A 105 6.23 0.40 -5.55
N ILE A 106 7.33 0.05 -4.87
CA ILE A 106 8.69 0.52 -5.20
C ILE A 106 9.12 0.06 -6.60
N GLU A 107 8.83 -1.19 -6.97
CA GLU A 107 9.08 -1.72 -8.33
C GLU A 107 8.21 -1.02 -9.36
N ARG A 108 6.94 -0.76 -9.04
CA ARG A 108 6.03 0.00 -9.91
C ARG A 108 6.55 1.40 -10.17
N LEU A 109 7.11 2.08 -9.16
CA LEU A 109 7.73 3.40 -9.32
C LEU A 109 8.92 3.38 -10.29
N ASP A 110 9.69 2.29 -10.33
CA ASP A 110 10.82 2.14 -11.26
C ASP A 110 10.38 2.12 -12.73
N THR A 111 9.15 1.67 -13.00
CA THR A 111 8.55 1.69 -14.34
C THR A 111 7.86 3.03 -14.67
N MET A 112 7.67 3.92 -13.71
CA MET A 112 6.95 5.19 -13.90
C MET A 112 7.81 6.27 -14.57
N THR A 113 7.13 7.16 -15.31
CA THR A 113 7.75 8.35 -15.89
C THR A 113 8.02 9.42 -14.82
N ALA A 114 8.96 10.33 -15.08
CA ALA A 114 9.29 11.41 -14.14
C ALA A 114 8.06 12.23 -13.71
N LEU A 115 7.15 12.55 -14.64
CA LEU A 115 5.90 13.27 -14.32
C LEU A 115 4.99 12.52 -13.32
N LYS A 116 4.90 11.19 -13.45
CA LYS A 116 4.12 10.36 -12.52
C LYS A 116 4.79 10.28 -11.14
N LEU A 117 6.12 10.23 -11.12
CA LEU A 117 6.91 10.27 -9.88
C LEU A 117 6.75 11.62 -9.17
N HIS A 118 6.75 12.73 -9.91
CA HIS A 118 6.48 14.06 -9.36
C HIS A 118 5.12 14.07 -8.68
N LYS A 119 4.07 13.66 -9.40
CA LYS A 119 2.72 13.60 -8.83
C LYS A 119 2.65 12.72 -7.58
N ALA A 120 3.27 11.54 -7.60
CA ALA A 120 3.30 10.66 -6.44
C ALA A 120 4.02 11.31 -5.24
N TYR A 121 5.11 12.04 -5.48
CA TYR A 121 5.81 12.79 -4.43
C TYR A 121 4.96 13.94 -3.86
N GLU A 122 4.19 14.61 -4.72
CA GLU A 122 3.25 15.66 -4.35
C GLU A 122 2.10 15.12 -3.50
N ASP A 123 1.52 13.99 -3.92
CA ASP A 123 0.41 13.33 -3.25
C ASP A 123 0.83 12.84 -1.85
N LEU A 124 2.13 12.63 -1.63
CA LEU A 124 2.73 12.33 -0.33
C LEU A 124 2.99 13.58 0.55
N GLY A 125 2.80 14.79 -0.01
CA GLY A 125 2.93 16.07 0.70
C GLY A 125 4.34 16.69 0.67
N TYR A 126 5.26 16.14 -0.12
CA TYR A 126 6.64 16.61 -0.18
C TYR A 126 6.86 17.68 -1.24
N ALA A 127 7.88 18.52 -1.03
CA ALA A 127 8.22 19.61 -1.92
C ALA A 127 8.88 19.08 -3.20
N ILE A 128 8.37 19.47 -4.36
CA ILE A 128 8.90 19.02 -5.65
C ILE A 128 9.85 20.05 -6.23
N ASP A 129 11.06 19.58 -6.55
CA ASP A 129 11.99 20.29 -7.40
C ASP A 129 11.95 19.69 -8.82
N PHE A 130 11.53 20.46 -9.82
CA PHE A 130 11.49 19.99 -11.21
C PHE A 130 12.88 19.92 -11.86
N THR A 131 13.92 20.42 -11.19
CA THR A 131 15.30 20.39 -11.70
C THR A 131 16.03 19.08 -11.36
N VAL A 132 15.50 18.27 -10.44
CA VAL A 132 16.12 16.99 -10.08
C VAL A 132 15.96 15.94 -11.16
N SER A 133 16.96 15.05 -11.29
CA SER A 133 16.88 13.92 -12.22
C SER A 133 15.79 12.94 -11.80
N ARG A 134 15.28 12.16 -12.76
CA ARG A 134 14.32 11.09 -12.51
C ARG A 134 14.81 10.11 -11.44
N GLU A 135 16.09 9.74 -11.49
CA GLU A 135 16.69 8.79 -10.54
C GLU A 135 16.71 9.35 -9.11
N THR A 136 17.09 10.62 -8.94
CA THR A 136 17.07 11.28 -7.63
C THR A 136 15.63 11.43 -7.12
N LEU A 137 14.69 11.79 -7.98
CA LEU A 137 13.28 11.88 -7.60
C LEU A 137 12.73 10.51 -7.18
N LEU A 138 13.04 9.47 -7.92
CA LEU A 138 12.64 8.10 -7.59
C LEU A 138 13.22 7.67 -6.24
N ALA A 139 14.50 7.95 -5.97
CA ALA A 139 15.09 7.68 -4.66
C ALA A 139 14.31 8.39 -3.53
N ARG A 140 14.00 9.68 -3.72
CA ARG A 140 13.20 10.45 -2.74
C ARG A 140 11.78 9.91 -2.55
N VAL A 141 11.11 9.48 -3.61
CA VAL A 141 9.76 8.90 -3.51
C VAL A 141 9.83 7.55 -2.78
N ARG A 142 10.86 6.74 -3.06
CA ARG A 142 11.10 5.48 -2.33
C ARG A 142 11.30 5.75 -0.85
N ASP A 143 12.22 6.66 -0.50
CA ASP A 143 12.47 7.05 0.90
C ASP A 143 11.22 7.58 1.59
N ALA A 144 10.36 8.34 0.88
CA ALA A 144 9.10 8.80 1.44
C ALA A 144 8.08 7.67 1.69
N LEU A 145 8.03 6.64 0.83
CA LEU A 145 7.17 5.46 1.00
C LEU A 145 7.66 4.56 2.13
N ILE A 146 8.92 4.13 2.07
CA ILE A 146 9.87 4.23 3.17
C ILE A 146 9.33 4.62 4.55
N TRP A 147 9.47 5.92 4.81
CA TRP A 147 9.05 6.61 6.00
C TRP A 147 7.55 6.44 6.30
N LYS A 148 6.71 6.37 5.25
CA LYS A 148 5.26 6.11 5.37
C LYS A 148 4.92 4.67 5.77
N GLU A 149 5.85 3.75 5.79
CA GLU A 149 5.63 2.42 6.40
C GLU A 149 6.48 2.21 7.67
N MET A 150 7.48 3.08 7.93
CA MET A 150 8.29 3.03 9.14
C MET A 150 7.53 3.40 10.43
N HIS A 151 7.98 2.78 11.52
CA HIS A 151 7.54 3.09 12.88
C HIS A 151 8.06 4.42 13.40
N LEU A 152 7.40 4.97 14.41
CA LEU A 152 7.78 6.25 15.02
C LEU A 152 9.19 6.24 15.62
N SER A 153 9.63 5.11 16.19
CA SER A 153 10.99 4.94 16.72
C SER A 153 12.04 5.10 15.62
N ALA A 154 11.86 4.39 14.51
CA ALA A 154 12.76 4.43 13.36
C ALA A 154 12.72 5.80 12.67
N LEU A 155 11.54 6.40 12.49
CA LEU A 155 11.39 7.76 11.96
C LEU A 155 12.15 8.80 12.79
N ARG A 156 12.17 8.68 14.12
CA ARG A 156 12.95 9.57 15.00
C ARG A 156 14.45 9.43 14.81
N VAL A 157 14.93 8.23 14.48
CA VAL A 157 16.34 8.00 14.14
C VAL A 157 16.66 8.69 12.82
N VAL A 158 15.85 8.47 11.78
CA VAL A 158 16.00 9.14 10.48
C VAL A 158 16.01 10.67 10.63
N CYS A 159 15.08 11.24 11.40
CA CYS A 159 15.08 12.68 11.65
C CYS A 159 16.37 13.16 12.32
N ARG A 160 16.89 12.39 13.29
CA ARG A 160 18.15 12.72 13.97
C ARG A 160 19.34 12.67 13.01
N ASP A 161 19.38 11.67 12.13
CA ASP A 161 20.45 11.50 11.15
C ASP A 161 20.44 12.63 10.10
N LEU A 162 19.25 13.14 9.78
CA LEU A 162 19.05 14.33 8.96
C LEU A 162 19.32 15.65 9.73
N GLY A 163 19.76 15.59 10.99
CA GLY A 163 20.06 16.75 11.82
C GLY A 163 18.81 17.50 12.30
N MET A 164 17.62 16.91 12.15
CA MET A 164 16.37 17.48 12.60
C MET A 164 16.07 17.06 14.04
N TYR A 165 16.09 18.02 14.95
CA TYR A 165 15.66 17.79 16.32
C TYR A 165 14.13 17.77 16.36
N ALA A 166 13.58 16.56 16.38
CA ALA A 166 12.19 16.38 16.77
C ALA A 166 12.02 16.94 18.19
N GLY A 167 11.36 18.10 18.29
CA GLY A 167 11.03 18.70 19.58
C GLY A 167 10.27 17.70 20.45
N LYS A 168 10.28 17.92 21.78
CA LYS A 168 9.58 17.03 22.72
C LYS A 168 8.10 16.84 22.38
N ASP A 169 7.51 17.74 21.60
CA ASP A 169 6.10 17.77 21.24
C ASP A 169 5.71 16.85 20.06
N LEU A 170 6.67 16.27 19.33
CA LEU A 170 6.39 15.35 18.21
C LEU A 170 6.18 13.92 18.73
N HIS A 171 4.98 13.70 19.24
CA HIS A 171 4.57 12.42 19.80
C HIS A 171 3.89 11.50 18.78
N THR A 172 3.39 12.05 17.66
CA THR A 172 2.65 11.27 16.67
C THR A 172 3.51 11.00 15.43
N ARG A 173 3.26 9.86 14.81
CA ARG A 173 3.84 9.48 13.52
C ARG A 173 3.59 10.53 12.44
N SER A 174 2.37 11.05 12.37
CA SER A 174 1.99 12.12 11.45
C SER A 174 2.82 13.38 11.66
N ASP A 175 3.13 13.74 12.91
CA ASP A 175 3.90 14.96 13.21
C ASP A 175 5.36 14.82 12.71
N VAL A 176 5.93 13.61 12.84
CA VAL A 176 7.30 13.33 12.36
C VAL A 176 7.36 13.25 10.84
N LEU A 177 6.35 12.66 10.18
CA LEU A 177 6.22 12.68 8.73
C LEU A 177 6.03 14.11 8.19
N GLN A 178 5.22 14.92 8.87
CA GLN A 178 5.04 16.32 8.51
C GLN A 178 6.35 17.09 8.66
N LEU A 179 7.15 16.83 9.70
CA LEU A 179 8.46 17.44 9.86
C LEU A 179 9.41 17.09 8.71
N LEU A 180 9.42 15.83 8.26
CA LEU A 180 10.19 15.38 7.09
C LEU A 180 9.73 16.10 5.83
N ALA A 181 8.42 16.23 5.62
CA ALA A 181 7.86 16.99 4.51
C ALA A 181 8.29 18.46 4.58
N ASP A 182 8.07 19.14 5.71
CA ASP A 182 8.43 20.55 5.92
C ASP A 182 9.93 20.80 5.66
N ALA A 183 10.80 19.87 6.03
CA ALA A 183 12.24 19.99 5.77
C ALA A 183 12.56 19.98 4.28
N THR A 184 11.81 19.23 3.45
CA THR A 184 11.99 19.28 1.98
C THR A 184 11.61 20.63 1.40
N TRP A 185 10.58 21.28 1.95
CA TRP A 185 10.18 22.63 1.55
C TRP A 185 11.18 23.70 2.01
N GLU A 186 11.67 23.59 3.24
CA GLU A 186 12.70 24.50 3.77
C GLU A 186 14.00 24.38 2.98
N ALA A 187 14.37 23.18 2.51
CA ALA A 187 15.50 22.97 1.62
C ALA A 187 15.33 23.66 0.26
N MET A 188 14.09 23.83 -0.22
CA MET A 188 13.77 24.64 -1.40
C MET A 188 13.70 26.15 -1.10
N GLY A 189 13.97 26.56 0.14
CA GLY A 189 13.89 27.96 0.57
C GLY A 189 12.49 28.44 0.91
N ILE A 190 11.50 27.54 1.03
CA ILE A 190 10.11 27.87 1.38
C ILE A 190 9.91 27.62 2.88
N PRO A 191 9.74 28.67 3.71
CA PRO A 191 9.64 28.52 5.16
C PRO A 191 8.22 28.10 5.59
N VAL A 192 7.86 26.82 5.43
CA VAL A 192 6.51 26.28 5.71
C VAL A 192 6.04 26.59 7.13
N ARG A 193 6.96 26.60 8.11
CA ARG A 193 6.66 26.93 9.52
C ARG A 193 6.12 28.34 9.75
N ARG A 194 6.24 29.24 8.78
CA ARG A 194 5.65 30.60 8.85
C ARG A 194 4.23 30.65 8.30
N PHE A 195 3.77 29.61 7.61
CA PHE A 195 2.44 29.52 7.06
C PHE A 195 1.50 28.77 8.01
N ALA A 196 0.20 29.09 7.95
CA ALA A 196 -0.81 28.46 8.78
C ALA A 196 -1.19 27.03 8.32
N GLY A 197 -0.54 26.51 7.27
CA GLY A 197 -0.76 25.18 6.71
C GLY A 197 0.01 24.95 5.41
N ILE A 198 0.27 23.68 5.07
CA ILE A 198 1.04 23.27 3.89
C ILE A 198 0.32 23.59 2.58
N ASP A 199 -1.02 23.62 2.59
CA ASP A 199 -1.83 23.98 1.42
C ASP A 199 -1.53 25.41 0.96
N VAL A 200 -1.29 26.32 1.92
CA VAL A 200 -0.93 27.71 1.62
C VAL A 200 0.47 27.82 1.01
N ALA A 201 1.40 26.93 1.39
CA ALA A 201 2.74 26.90 0.79
C ALA A 201 2.70 26.36 -0.65
N ARG A 202 1.76 25.46 -0.95
CA ARG A 202 1.58 24.88 -2.29
C ARG A 202 1.10 25.91 -3.31
N ASP A 203 0.23 26.84 -2.91
CA ASP A 203 -0.31 27.90 -3.77
C ASP A 203 0.72 28.99 -4.16
N VAL A 204 1.93 28.96 -3.58
CA VAL A 204 2.99 29.95 -3.85
C VAL A 204 3.95 29.49 -4.96
N LEU A 205 3.91 28.20 -5.35
CA LEU A 205 4.69 27.63 -6.46
C LEU A 205 3.94 27.73 -7.79
#